data_AF-A0A662T3W0-F1
#
_entry.id   AF-A0A662T3W0-F1
#
_cell.length_a   1.000
_cell.length_b   1.000
_cell.length_c   1.000
_cell.angle_alpha   90.00
_cell.angle_beta   90.00
_cell.angle_gamma   90.00
#
_symmetry.space_group_name_H-M   'P 1'
#
loop_
_entity.id
_entity.type
_entity.pdbx_description
1 polymer ?
#
loop_
_entity_poly.entity_id
_entity_poly.type
_entity_poly.pdbx_seq_one_letter_code
_entity_poly.pdbx_strand_id
1 'polypeptide(L)'
;MILALMKILATAFTIGSGGSGGVFAPGLFIGGSLGAALAILIIMLFPDYIVDKEAFLASFVIIGMLSLFGGVSNAPLAVLIMVSEMTGSYELIAPSMLSISISYFIARNYTIYPEQLLDREHAPAHWRA
;
A
#
# COMPACT_ATOMS: atom_id res chain seq x y z
N MET A 1 -3.41 -10.51 11.04
CA MET A 1 -2.52 -9.58 11.79
C MET A 1 -1.12 -10.13 12.05
N ILE A 2 -0.97 -11.34 12.58
CA ILE A 2 0.36 -11.95 12.85
C ILE A 2 1.25 -11.93 11.59
N LEU A 3 0.71 -12.31 10.43
CA LEU A 3 1.44 -12.29 9.16
C LEU A 3 1.97 -10.89 8.79
N ALA A 4 1.18 -9.83 9.01
CA ALA A 4 1.59 -8.46 8.73
C ALA A 4 2.75 -8.03 9.63
N LEU A 5 2.65 -8.30 10.94
CA LEU A 5 3.70 -8.00 11.92
C LEU A 5 4.98 -8.77 11.61
N MET A 6 4.87 -10.07 11.34
CA MET A 6 6.01 -10.90 10.95
C MET A 6 6.65 -10.39 9.66
N LYS A 7 5.85 -9.93 8.68
CA LYS A 7 6.40 -9.38 7.44
C LYS A 7 7.12 -8.06 7.67
N ILE A 8 6.60 -7.18 8.53
CA ILE A 8 7.29 -5.94 8.94
C ILE A 8 8.66 -6.27 9.53
N LEU A 9 8.72 -7.20 10.50
CA LEU A 9 9.97 -7.62 11.14
C LEU A 9 10.94 -8.25 10.13
N ALA A 10 10.45 -9.15 9.28
CA ALA A 10 11.26 -9.79 8.26
C ALA A 10 11.88 -8.76 7.29
N THR A 11 11.09 -7.81 6.80
CA THR A 11 11.57 -6.77 5.89
C THR A 11 12.55 -5.81 6.58
N ALA A 12 12.29 -5.45 7.84
CA ALA A 12 13.21 -4.63 8.63
C ALA A 12 14.56 -5.33 8.84
N PHE A 13 14.58 -6.63 9.14
CA PHE A 13 15.83 -7.38 9.29
C PHE A 13 16.55 -7.60 7.96
N THR A 14 15.84 -7.88 6.86
CA THR A 14 16.46 -8.03 5.54
C THR A 14 17.16 -6.75 5.11
N ILE A 15 16.47 -5.61 5.15
CA ILE A 15 17.04 -4.33 4.69
C ILE A 15 18.04 -3.78 5.71
N GLY A 16 17.73 -3.86 7.00
CA GLY A 16 18.58 -3.35 8.08
C GLY A 16 19.90 -4.11 8.25
N SER A 17 19.99 -5.36 7.79
CA SER A 17 21.24 -6.13 7.76
C SER A 17 22.10 -5.88 6.50
N GLY A 18 21.67 -4.98 5.61
CA GLY A 18 22.35 -4.71 4.34
C GLY A 18 22.00 -5.69 3.22
N GLY A 19 20.94 -6.50 3.40
CA GLY A 19 20.41 -7.35 2.35
C GLY A 19 19.81 -6.52 1.21
N SER A 20 20.06 -6.95 -0.03
CA SER A 20 19.45 -6.33 -1.22
C SER A 20 18.01 -6.80 -1.37
N GLY A 21 17.05 -5.90 -1.18
CA GLY A 21 15.63 -6.18 -1.33
C GLY A 21 14.80 -4.90 -1.42
N GLY A 22 13.73 -4.94 -2.22
CA GLY A 22 12.79 -3.83 -2.34
C GLY A 22 11.74 -3.81 -1.23
N VAL A 23 11.24 -2.62 -0.91
CA VAL A 23 10.13 -2.40 0.05
C VAL A 23 8.74 -2.52 -0.57
N PHE A 24 8.66 -2.61 -1.90
CA PHE A 24 7.42 -2.65 -2.68
C PHE A 24 6.53 -3.86 -2.33
N ALA A 25 6.99 -5.08 -2.63
CA ALA A 25 6.20 -6.29 -2.42
C ALA A 25 5.85 -6.53 -0.94
N PRO A 26 6.76 -6.30 0.03
CA PRO A 26 6.39 -6.31 1.44
C PRO A 26 5.31 -5.29 1.80
N GLY A 27 5.39 -4.06 1.28
CA GLY A 27 4.40 -3.02 1.52
C GLY A 27 3.01 -3.43 1.06
N LEU A 28 2.89 -3.95 -0.17
CA LEU A 28 1.61 -4.48 -0.65
C LEU A 28 1.09 -5.63 0.23
N PHE A 29 1.95 -6.59 0.59
CA PHE A 29 1.55 -7.72 1.42
C PHE A 29 1.05 -7.29 2.80
N ILE A 30 1.76 -6.35 3.44
CA ILE A 30 1.39 -5.82 4.75
C ILE A 30 0.04 -5.08 4.65
N GLY A 31 -0.10 -4.20 3.66
CA GLY A 31 -1.35 -3.47 3.40
C GLY A 31 -2.54 -4.40 3.14
N GLY A 32 -2.37 -5.39 2.26
CA GLY A 32 -3.40 -6.38 1.96
C GLY A 32 -3.76 -7.24 3.18
N SER A 33 -2.77 -7.62 3.99
CA SER A 33 -3.01 -8.39 5.22
C SER A 33 -3.78 -7.59 6.28
N LEU A 34 -3.54 -6.27 6.36
CA LEU A 34 -4.30 -5.38 7.24
C LEU A 34 -5.73 -5.15 6.70
N GLY A 35 -5.87 -4.98 5.39
CA GLY A 35 -7.17 -4.90 4.70
C GLY A 35 -8.02 -6.15 4.94
N ALA A 36 -7.44 -7.34 4.76
CA ALA A 36 -8.10 -8.61 5.07
C ALA A 36 -8.56 -8.68 6.53
N ALA A 37 -7.69 -8.29 7.48
CA ALA A 37 -8.03 -8.32 8.89
C ALA A 37 -9.21 -7.39 9.22
N LEU A 38 -9.24 -6.19 8.60
CA LEU A 38 -10.35 -5.25 8.75
C LEU A 38 -11.64 -5.80 8.14
N ALA A 39 -11.59 -6.36 6.94
CA ALA A 39 -12.78 -6.97 6.32
C ALA A 39 -13.35 -8.12 7.15
N ILE A 40 -12.49 -9.03 7.63
CA ILE A 40 -12.92 -10.14 8.49
C ILE A 40 -13.59 -9.60 9.76
N LEU A 41 -13.02 -8.57 10.39
CA LEU A 41 -13.60 -7.94 11.57
C LEU A 41 -14.99 -7.36 11.25
N ILE A 42 -15.16 -6.64 10.14
CA ILE A 42 -16.44 -6.06 9.74
C ILE A 42 -17.46 -7.16 9.42
N ILE A 43 -17.06 -8.23 8.73
CA ILE A 43 -17.91 -9.40 8.45
C ILE A 43 -18.37 -10.08 9.74
N MET A 44 -17.53 -10.17 10.77
CA MET A 44 -17.89 -10.75 12.06
C MET A 44 -18.87 -9.86 12.85
N LEU A 45 -18.72 -8.53 12.75
CA LEU A 45 -19.57 -7.58 13.48
C LEU A 45 -20.92 -7.34 12.79
N PHE A 46 -20.97 -7.38 11.46
CA PHE A 46 -22.15 -7.04 10.67
C PHE A 46 -22.42 -8.07 9.55
N PRO A 47 -22.59 -9.36 9.89
CA PRO A 47 -22.66 -10.43 8.89
C PRO A 47 -23.86 -10.32 7.94
N ASP A 48 -24.99 -9.76 8.40
CA ASP A 48 -26.23 -9.69 7.61
C ASP A 48 -26.24 -8.53 6.59
N TYR A 49 -25.34 -7.56 6.75
CA TYR A 49 -25.22 -6.41 5.84
C TYR A 49 -24.29 -6.70 4.65
N ILE A 50 -23.59 -7.83 4.65
CA ILE A 50 -22.61 -8.19 3.63
C ILE A 50 -23.11 -9.43 2.89
N VAL A 51 -23.64 -9.19 1.69
CA VAL A 51 -24.19 -10.24 0.83
C VAL A 51 -23.07 -11.15 0.31
N ASP A 52 -22.06 -10.55 -0.33
CA ASP A 52 -20.91 -11.27 -0.88
C ASP A 52 -19.67 -11.01 -0.01
N LYS A 53 -19.38 -11.96 0.88
CA LYS A 53 -18.25 -11.88 1.81
C LYS A 53 -16.90 -12.05 1.12
N GLU A 54 -16.84 -12.79 0.02
CA GLU A 54 -15.60 -13.03 -0.71
C GLU A 54 -15.20 -11.80 -1.52
N ALA A 55 -16.14 -11.22 -2.26
CA ALA A 55 -15.92 -9.97 -2.99
C ALA A 55 -15.60 -8.80 -2.03
N PHE A 56 -16.27 -8.75 -0.88
CA PHE A 56 -15.99 -7.76 0.15
C PHE A 56 -14.57 -7.90 0.72
N LEU A 57 -14.15 -9.14 1.04
CA LEU A 57 -12.79 -9.42 1.51
C LEU A 57 -11.75 -9.00 0.46
N ALA A 58 -11.93 -9.40 -0.79
CA ALA A 58 -11.02 -9.08 -1.89
C ALA A 58 -10.89 -7.56 -2.07
N SER A 59 -12.01 -6.84 -2.02
CA SER A 59 -12.03 -5.38 -2.16
C SER A 59 -11.20 -4.68 -1.07
N PHE A 60 -11.37 -5.09 0.18
CA PHE A 60 -10.60 -4.53 1.31
C PHE A 60 -9.12 -4.88 1.26
N VAL A 61 -8.77 -6.08 0.77
CA VAL A 61 -7.37 -6.45 0.54
C VAL A 61 -6.73 -5.50 -0.47
N ILE A 62 -7.38 -5.27 -1.61
CA ILE A 62 -6.87 -4.41 -2.68
C ILE A 62 -6.77 -2.96 -2.20
N ILE A 63 -7.82 -2.44 -1.55
CA ILE A 63 -7.80 -1.08 -0.97
C ILE A 63 -6.70 -0.96 0.09
N GLY A 64 -6.48 -2.00 0.92
CA GLY A 64 -5.41 -2.03 1.91
C GLY A 64 -4.00 -2.00 1.30
N MET A 65 -3.77 -2.78 0.23
CA MET A 65 -2.54 -2.77 -0.56
C MET A 65 -2.24 -1.36 -1.10
N LEU A 66 -3.25 -0.76 -1.74
CA LEU A 66 -3.20 0.57 -2.35
C LEU A 66 -2.92 1.65 -1.32
N SER A 67 -3.69 1.66 -0.23
CA SER A 67 -3.66 2.75 0.74
C SER A 67 -2.35 2.76 1.53
N LEU A 68 -1.88 1.60 1.98
CA LEU A 68 -0.65 1.53 2.75
C LEU A 68 0.55 1.94 1.89
N PHE A 69 0.78 1.22 0.78
CA PHE A 69 1.97 1.44 -0.03
C PHE A 69 1.91 2.78 -0.78
N GLY A 70 0.75 3.16 -1.31
CA GLY A 70 0.55 4.41 -2.02
C GLY A 70 0.75 5.66 -1.16
N GLY A 71 0.38 5.59 0.12
CA GLY A 71 0.63 6.68 1.07
C GLY A 71 2.12 6.84 1.37
N VAL A 72 2.78 5.78 1.83
CA VAL A 72 4.17 5.86 2.32
C VAL A 72 5.22 5.99 1.20
N SER A 73 4.87 5.60 -0.03
CA SER A 73 5.75 5.74 -1.21
C SER A 73 5.71 7.12 -1.84
N ASN A 74 4.80 8.01 -1.41
CA ASN A 74 4.54 9.30 -2.07
C ASN A 74 4.25 9.18 -3.59
N ALA A 75 3.75 8.03 -4.04
CA ALA A 75 3.45 7.75 -5.44
C ALA A 75 2.00 7.25 -5.64
N PRO A 76 0.97 7.95 -5.12
CA PRO A 76 -0.38 7.42 -5.03
C PRO A 76 -0.99 7.04 -6.38
N LEU A 77 -0.80 7.86 -7.43
CA LEU A 77 -1.34 7.58 -8.77
C LEU A 77 -0.67 6.37 -9.43
N ALA A 78 0.66 6.24 -9.30
CA ALA A 78 1.39 5.12 -9.86
C ALA A 78 0.98 3.80 -9.20
N VAL A 79 0.85 3.80 -7.87
CA VAL A 79 0.39 2.63 -7.09
C VAL A 79 -1.05 2.28 -7.43
N LEU A 80 -1.93 3.28 -7.59
CA LEU A 80 -3.32 3.09 -8.00
C LEU A 80 -3.42 2.32 -9.32
N ILE A 81 -2.72 2.77 -10.35
CA ILE A 81 -2.72 2.12 -11.66
C ILE A 81 -2.10 0.73 -11.55
N MET A 82 -0.93 0.61 -10.94
CA MET A 82 -0.19 -0.64 -10.86
C MET A 82 -0.98 -1.76 -10.18
N VAL A 83 -1.56 -1.51 -9.00
CA VAL A 83 -2.33 -2.55 -8.29
C VAL A 83 -3.63 -2.86 -9.02
N SER A 84 -4.28 -1.86 -9.63
CA SER A 84 -5.49 -2.10 -10.43
C SER A 84 -5.22 -3.01 -11.62
N GLU A 85 -4.10 -2.80 -12.34
CA GLU A 85 -3.65 -3.67 -13.42
C GLU A 85 -3.30 -5.08 -12.94
N MET A 86 -2.55 -5.20 -11.83
CA MET A 86 -2.15 -6.50 -11.27
C MET A 86 -3.34 -7.35 -10.79
N THR A 87 -4.42 -6.70 -10.35
CA THR A 87 -5.60 -7.35 -9.76
C THR A 87 -6.79 -7.42 -10.73
N GLY A 88 -6.72 -6.74 -11.87
CA GLY A 88 -7.81 -6.60 -12.83
C GLY A 88 -9.05 -5.87 -12.29
N SER A 89 -8.96 -5.22 -11.12
CA SER A 89 -10.11 -4.72 -10.35
C SER A 89 -10.34 -3.22 -10.57
N TYR A 90 -10.66 -2.84 -11.80
CA TYR A 90 -10.84 -1.43 -12.20
C TYR A 90 -12.02 -0.73 -11.52
N GLU A 91 -13.04 -1.49 -11.11
CA GLU A 91 -14.20 -0.96 -10.38
C GLU A 91 -13.81 -0.36 -9.01
N LEU A 92 -12.68 -0.79 -8.45
CA LEU A 92 -12.17 -0.32 -7.17
C LEU A 92 -11.34 0.95 -7.29
N ILE A 93 -11.11 1.49 -8.48
CA ILE A 93 -10.28 2.70 -8.68
C ILE A 93 -10.86 3.89 -7.92
N ALA A 94 -12.15 4.17 -8.05
CA ALA A 94 -12.80 5.29 -7.41
C ALA A 94 -12.74 5.23 -5.86
N PRO A 95 -13.16 4.14 -5.19
CA PRO A 95 -13.06 4.04 -3.73
C PRO A 95 -11.60 4.01 -3.25
N SER A 96 -10.70 3.37 -4.01
CA SER A 96 -9.29 3.32 -3.65
C SER A 96 -8.61 4.68 -3.77
N MET A 97 -9.02 5.52 -4.72
CA MET A 97 -8.50 6.88 -4.87
C MET A 97 -8.80 7.75 -3.64
N LEU A 98 -9.96 7.59 -3.02
CA LEU A 98 -10.26 8.27 -1.75
C LEU A 98 -9.36 7.75 -0.62
N SER A 99 -9.29 6.44 -0.46
CA SER A 99 -8.53 5.81 0.62
C SER A 99 -7.03 6.10 0.54
N ILE A 100 -6.44 5.99 -0.66
CA ILE A 100 -5.02 6.30 -0.91
C ILE A 100 -4.72 7.79 -0.75
N SER A 101 -5.66 8.68 -1.10
CA SER A 101 -5.49 10.12 -0.89
C SER A 101 -5.45 10.47 0.60
N ILE A 102 -6.37 9.92 1.40
CA ILE A 102 -6.37 10.11 2.85
C ILE A 102 -5.06 9.59 3.45
N SER A 103 -4.64 8.39 3.06
CA SER A 103 -3.37 7.79 3.50
C SER A 103 -2.18 8.68 3.13
N TYR A 104 -2.13 9.17 1.90
CA TYR A 104 -1.08 10.07 1.41
C TYR A 104 -1.01 11.37 2.21
N PHE A 105 -2.14 12.02 2.50
CA PHE A 105 -2.12 13.25 3.29
C PHE A 105 -1.67 13.03 4.73
N ILE A 106 -2.06 11.92 5.35
CA ILE A 106 -1.63 11.55 6.70
C ILE A 106 -0.13 11.21 6.71
N ALA A 107 0.33 10.45 5.72
CA ALA A 107 1.69 9.97 5.63
C ALA A 107 2.67 10.95 4.98
N ARG A 108 2.23 12.13 4.49
CA ARG A 108 3.01 13.05 3.65
C ARG A 108 4.43 13.38 4.17
N ASN A 109 4.61 13.43 5.49
CA ASN A 109 5.89 13.76 6.12
C ASN A 109 6.78 12.52 6.39
N TYR A 110 6.31 11.33 6.03
CA TYR A 110 6.99 10.06 6.20
C TYR A 110 7.15 9.41 4.83
N THR A 111 8.36 8.97 4.51
CA THR A 111 8.62 8.23 3.28
C THR A 111 9.50 7.02 3.52
N ILE A 112 9.23 5.95 2.79
CA ILE A 112 10.09 4.76 2.74
C ILE A 112 11.20 4.90 1.71
N TYR A 113 11.20 5.97 0.91
CA TYR A 113 12.22 6.27 -0.10
C TYR A 113 12.92 7.58 0.25
N PRO A 114 13.87 7.58 1.20
CA PRO A 114 14.56 8.80 1.61
C PRO A 114 15.40 9.44 0.48
N GLU A 115 15.80 8.65 -0.52
CA GLU A 115 16.49 9.11 -1.73
C GLU A 115 15.55 9.71 -2.78
N GLN A 116 14.23 9.68 -2.56
CA GLN A 116 13.27 10.26 -3.48
C GLN A 116 13.36 11.79 -3.45
N LEU A 117 13.85 12.35 -4.55
CA LEU A 117 13.96 13.79 -4.74
C LEU A 117 12.58 14.44 -4.94
N LEU A 118 12.47 15.72 -4.56
CA LEU A 118 11.23 16.48 -4.69
C LEU A 118 10.83 16.72 -6.14
N ASP A 119 11.81 17.01 -6.98
CA ASP A 119 11.63 17.29 -8.39
C ASP A 119 12.87 16.85 -9.19
N ARG A 120 12.79 17.04 -10.51
CA ARG A 120 13.88 16.70 -11.44
C ARG A 120 15.05 17.68 -11.32
N GLU A 121 14.83 18.93 -10.90
CA GLU A 121 15.89 19.95 -10.82
C GLU A 121 16.91 19.64 -9.73
N HIS A 122 16.46 19.02 -8.63
CA HIS A 122 17.32 18.51 -7.58
C HIS A 122 18.08 17.23 -7.97
N ALA A 123 17.93 16.72 -9.21
CA ALA A 123 18.67 15.54 -9.64
C ALA A 123 20.13 15.89 -10.01
N PRO A 124 21.14 15.17 -9.46
CA PRO A 124 22.55 15.43 -9.69
C PRO A 124 22.98 15.45 -11.15
N ALA A 125 22.21 14.78 -12.01
CA ALA A 125 22.46 14.66 -13.44
C ALA A 125 22.40 16.00 -14.17
N HIS A 126 21.63 16.99 -13.67
CA HIS A 126 21.47 18.28 -14.35
C HIS A 126 22.53 19.31 -13.95
N TRP A 127 23.33 19.07 -12.92
CA TRP A 127 24.33 20.02 -12.43
C TRP A 127 25.66 19.95 -13.21
N ARG A 128 25.81 18.95 -14.08
CA ARG A 128 27.01 18.69 -14.89
C ARG A 128 26.79 18.92 -16.39
N ALA A 129 25.67 19.54 -16.77
CA ALA A 129 25.35 19.91 -18.15
C ALA A 129 25.66 21.38 -18.41
#